data_AF-A0A6J2Y3Z2-F1
#
_entry.id   AF-A0A6J2Y3Z2-F1
#
_cell.length_a   1.000
_cell.length_b   1.000
_cell.length_c   1.000
_cell.angle_alpha   90.00
_cell.angle_beta   90.00
_cell.angle_gamma   90.00
#
_symmetry.space_group_name_H-M   'P 1'
#
loop_
_entity.id
_entity.type
_entity.pdbx_description
1 polymer ?
#
loop_
_entity_poly.entity_id
_entity_poly.type
_entity_poly.pdbx_seq_one_letter_code
_entity_poly.pdbx_strand_id
1 'polypeptide(L)'
;MEEPFTKIVSQIFNNWTALRLAVEHSDKSNSKQAATEFLNYMVQFCLYENNVDLESIQDALEDILDEEFETICEDESPKQVANVLFKFLILLKEGKTAECEIEFQKLPTANTQWLNQQSRVQEIRNGDSSSDSDDDISPETPMEDDGWIEVKGRKKR
;
A
#
# COMPACT_ATOMS: atom_id res chain seq x y z
N MET A 1 -19.54 -10.92 2.00
CA MET A 1 -18.35 -11.52 1.40
C MET A 1 -17.34 -10.45 0.99
N GLU A 2 -17.82 -9.30 0.51
CA GLU A 2 -16.99 -8.14 0.19
C GLU A 2 -16.17 -7.62 1.38
N GLU A 3 -16.80 -7.22 2.49
CA GLU A 3 -16.05 -6.70 3.66
C GLU A 3 -14.90 -7.58 4.18
N PRO A 4 -15.07 -8.91 4.40
CA PRO A 4 -13.96 -9.75 4.86
C PRO A 4 -12.87 -9.87 3.78
N PHE A 5 -13.24 -9.93 2.49
CA PHE A 5 -12.25 -10.00 1.42
C PHE A 5 -11.47 -8.69 1.29
N THR A 6 -12.12 -7.53 1.37
CA THR A 6 -11.45 -6.22 1.36
C THR A 6 -10.39 -6.10 2.46
N LYS A 7 -10.67 -6.61 3.67
CA LYS A 7 -9.69 -6.63 4.77
C LYS A 7 -8.48 -7.51 4.43
N ILE A 8 -8.71 -8.66 3.82
CA ILE A 8 -7.65 -9.59 3.38
C ILE A 8 -6.78 -8.94 2.31
N VAL A 9 -7.39 -8.41 1.24
CA VAL A 9 -6.67 -7.74 0.15
C VAL A 9 -5.86 -6.56 0.70
N SER A 10 -6.47 -5.75 1.57
CA SER A 10 -5.77 -4.65 2.23
C SER A 10 -4.55 -5.10 3.03
N GLN A 11 -4.68 -6.18 3.80
CA GLN A 11 -3.56 -6.71 4.58
C GLN A 11 -2.43 -7.21 3.67
N ILE A 12 -2.77 -7.90 2.59
CA ILE A 12 -1.78 -8.41 1.63
C ILE A 12 -1.04 -7.25 0.95
N PHE A 13 -1.78 -6.24 0.47
CA PHE A 13 -1.21 -5.07 -0.20
C PHE A 13 -0.32 -4.23 0.73
N ASN A 14 -0.70 -4.10 2.01
CA ASN A 14 0.14 -3.40 2.99
C ASN A 14 1.47 -4.12 3.26
N ASN A 15 1.53 -5.45 3.09
CA ASN A 15 2.75 -6.24 3.23
C ASN A 15 3.54 -6.40 1.92
N TRP A 16 2.97 -6.00 0.78
CA TRP A 16 3.62 -6.17 -0.50
C TRP A 16 4.61 -5.03 -0.75
N THR A 17 5.88 -5.34 -0.55
CA THR A 17 6.98 -4.37 -0.66
C THR A 17 7.12 -3.80 -2.06
N ALA A 18 6.86 -4.58 -3.11
CA ALA A 18 6.97 -4.11 -4.48
C ALA A 18 5.96 -2.99 -4.75
N LEU A 19 4.69 -3.19 -4.39
CA LEU A 19 3.66 -2.15 -4.50
C LEU A 19 3.99 -0.91 -3.65
N ARG A 20 4.53 -1.10 -2.45
CA ARG A 20 4.95 0.04 -1.60
C ARG A 20 6.05 0.86 -2.26
N LEU A 21 7.09 0.21 -2.79
CA LEU A 21 8.17 0.88 -3.50
C LEU A 21 7.67 1.55 -4.77
N ALA A 22 6.79 0.87 -5.53
CA ALA A 22 6.16 1.43 -6.72
C ALA A 22 5.45 2.76 -6.41
N VAL A 23 4.70 2.82 -5.30
CA VAL A 23 4.02 4.05 -4.85
C VAL A 23 4.99 5.12 -4.34
N GLU A 24 6.02 4.72 -3.60
CA GLU A 24 7.02 5.65 -3.04
C GLU A 24 7.92 6.28 -4.13
N HIS A 25 8.22 5.52 -5.18
CA HIS A 25 9.09 5.95 -6.29
C HIS A 25 8.33 6.48 -7.51
N SER A 26 7.02 6.32 -7.58
CA SER A 26 6.24 6.90 -8.67
C SER A 26 6.31 8.43 -8.64
N ASP A 27 6.55 9.03 -9.80
CA ASP A 27 6.51 10.49 -9.99
C ASP A 27 5.07 11.05 -10.01
N LYS A 28 4.06 10.17 -9.91
CA LYS A 28 2.63 10.52 -9.89
C LYS A 28 2.25 11.11 -8.53
N SER A 29 1.75 12.35 -8.52
CA SER A 29 1.29 13.04 -7.29
C SER A 29 0.16 12.32 -6.55
N ASN A 30 -0.56 11.42 -7.23
CA ASN A 30 -1.73 10.71 -6.71
C ASN A 30 -1.49 9.19 -6.52
N SER A 31 -0.23 8.76 -6.42
CA SER A 31 0.13 7.34 -6.35
C SER A 31 -0.53 6.56 -5.22
N LYS A 32 -0.72 7.18 -4.04
CA LYS A 32 -1.47 6.58 -2.92
C LYS A 32 -2.95 6.37 -3.24
N GLN A 33 -3.56 7.30 -3.97
CA GLN A 33 -4.94 7.16 -4.43
C GLN A 33 -5.03 6.04 -5.47
N ALA A 34 -4.11 5.98 -6.44
CA ALA A 34 -4.03 4.90 -7.40
C ALA A 34 -3.89 3.53 -6.73
N ALA A 35 -3.09 3.42 -5.67
CA ALA A 35 -2.97 2.16 -4.91
C ALA A 35 -4.27 1.79 -4.16
N THR A 36 -5.04 2.78 -3.73
CA THR A 36 -6.36 2.56 -3.11
C THR A 36 -7.38 2.10 -4.16
N GLU A 37 -7.35 2.70 -5.34
CA GLU A 37 -8.16 2.30 -6.49
C GLU A 37 -7.79 0.89 -6.97
N PHE A 38 -6.50 0.56 -7.01
CA PHE A 38 -6.00 -0.78 -7.31
C PHE A 38 -6.54 -1.83 -6.33
N LEU A 39 -6.50 -1.55 -5.03
CA LEU A 39 -7.10 -2.44 -4.02
C LEU A 39 -8.59 -2.67 -4.29
N ASN A 40 -9.36 -1.59 -4.51
CA ASN A 40 -10.79 -1.69 -4.77
C ASN A 40 -11.08 -2.45 -6.06
N TYR A 41 -10.31 -2.20 -7.12
CA TYR A 41 -10.39 -2.93 -8.37
C TYR A 41 -10.17 -4.42 -8.16
N MET A 42 -9.11 -4.82 -7.45
CA MET A 42 -8.82 -6.24 -7.20
C MET A 42 -9.91 -6.94 -6.38
N VAL A 43 -10.50 -6.24 -5.40
CA VAL A 43 -11.66 -6.76 -4.67
C VAL A 43 -12.83 -7.01 -5.62
N GLN A 44 -13.14 -6.05 -6.49
CA GLN A 44 -14.25 -6.15 -7.43
C GLN A 44 -14.00 -7.26 -8.47
N PHE A 45 -12.81 -7.27 -9.07
CA PHE A 45 -12.37 -8.28 -10.03
C PHE A 45 -12.51 -9.69 -9.45
N CYS A 46 -11.97 -9.95 -8.26
CA CYS A 46 -12.02 -11.28 -7.67
C CYS A 46 -13.45 -11.76 -7.31
N LEU A 47 -14.33 -10.85 -6.90
CA LEU A 47 -15.66 -11.21 -6.38
C LEU A 47 -16.74 -11.27 -7.45
N TYR A 48 -16.69 -10.39 -8.45
CA TYR A 48 -17.77 -10.22 -9.42
C TYR A 48 -17.43 -10.76 -10.81
N GLU A 49 -16.14 -10.88 -11.15
CA GLU A 49 -15.76 -11.44 -12.44
C GLU A 49 -16.00 -12.96 -12.46
N ASN A 50 -16.50 -13.46 -13.58
CA ASN A 50 -16.80 -14.87 -13.74
C ASN A 50 -15.54 -15.62 -14.19
N ASN A 51 -15.25 -16.74 -13.54
CA ASN A 51 -14.08 -17.60 -13.85
C ASN A 51 -12.72 -16.95 -13.57
N VAL A 52 -12.63 -16.12 -12.53
CA VAL A 52 -11.33 -15.68 -11.99
C VAL A 52 -10.51 -16.90 -11.60
N ASP A 53 -9.37 -17.08 -12.26
CA ASP A 53 -8.35 -18.05 -11.92
C ASP A 53 -7.07 -17.34 -11.46
N LEU A 54 -6.07 -18.13 -11.08
CA LEU A 54 -4.82 -17.62 -10.54
C LEU A 54 -4.05 -16.79 -11.57
N GLU A 55 -4.05 -17.24 -12.83
CA GLU A 55 -3.35 -16.55 -13.94
C GLU A 55 -4.00 -15.19 -14.21
N SER A 56 -5.33 -15.13 -14.27
CA SER A 56 -6.05 -13.85 -14.43
C SER A 56 -5.77 -12.85 -13.29
N ILE A 57 -5.65 -13.32 -12.04
CA ILE A 57 -5.29 -12.44 -10.92
C ILE A 57 -3.85 -11.96 -11.06
N GLN A 58 -2.93 -12.85 -11.43
CA GLN A 58 -1.53 -12.49 -11.62
C GLN A 58 -1.38 -11.45 -12.74
N ASP A 59 -1.98 -11.71 -13.91
CA ASP A 59 -1.94 -10.82 -15.06
C ASP A 59 -2.49 -9.44 -14.69
N ALA A 60 -3.66 -9.38 -14.02
CA ALA A 60 -4.23 -8.12 -13.57
C ALA A 60 -3.33 -7.35 -12.57
N LEU A 61 -2.60 -8.06 -11.71
CA LEU A 61 -1.65 -7.43 -10.78
C LEU A 61 -0.43 -6.86 -11.52
N GLU A 62 0.10 -7.59 -12.50
CA GLU A 62 1.25 -7.19 -13.30
C GLU A 62 0.90 -6.03 -14.23
N ASP A 63 -0.23 -6.12 -14.94
CA ASP A 63 -0.73 -5.08 -15.83
C ASP A 63 -0.92 -3.75 -15.08
N ILE A 64 -1.53 -3.77 -13.89
CA ILE A 64 -1.72 -2.54 -13.11
C ILE A 64 -0.40 -1.99 -12.58
N LEU A 65 0.55 -2.85 -12.18
CA LEU A 65 1.86 -2.39 -11.75
C LEU A 65 2.65 -1.73 -12.89
N ASP A 66 2.56 -2.26 -14.10
CA ASP A 66 3.21 -1.70 -15.28
C ASP A 66 2.51 -0.42 -15.76
N GLU A 67 1.19 -0.48 -15.98
CA GLU A 67 0.42 0.65 -16.52
C GLU A 67 0.29 1.81 -15.53
N GLU A 68 0.01 1.53 -14.24
CA GLU A 68 -0.26 2.58 -13.27
C GLU A 68 0.94 3.02 -12.44
N PHE A 69 1.94 2.17 -12.28
CA PHE A 69 3.11 2.51 -11.47
C PHE A 69 4.43 2.43 -12.24
N GLU A 70 4.39 2.14 -13.55
CA GLU A 70 5.59 1.97 -14.39
C GLU A 70 6.61 1.02 -13.74
N THR A 71 6.09 -0.02 -13.08
CA THR A 71 6.87 -0.93 -12.23
C THR A 71 6.74 -2.36 -12.71
N ILE A 72 7.86 -2.95 -13.11
CA ILE A 72 7.95 -4.38 -13.45
C ILE A 72 8.60 -5.11 -12.28
N CYS A 73 7.91 -6.13 -11.75
CA CYS A 73 8.40 -6.93 -10.63
C CYS A 73 9.11 -8.20 -11.13
N GLU A 74 10.43 -8.26 -10.99
CA GLU A 74 11.24 -9.43 -11.39
C GLU A 74 11.32 -10.53 -10.32
N ASP A 75 10.77 -10.29 -9.12
CA ASP A 75 10.95 -11.11 -7.92
C ASP A 75 9.86 -12.17 -7.70
N GLU A 76 9.07 -12.49 -8.73
CA GLU A 76 7.87 -13.35 -8.67
C GLU A 76 6.85 -12.94 -7.59
N SER A 77 6.97 -11.75 -7.01
CA SER A 77 6.07 -11.28 -5.95
C SER A 77 4.62 -11.10 -6.41
N PRO A 78 4.31 -10.66 -7.65
CA PRO A 78 2.92 -10.60 -8.13
C PRO A 78 2.26 -11.98 -8.12
N LYS A 79 2.98 -13.00 -8.58
CA LYS A 79 2.52 -14.39 -8.58
C LYS A 79 2.28 -14.93 -7.17
N GLN A 80 3.16 -14.61 -6.21
CA GLN A 80 2.96 -15.02 -4.82
C GLN A 80 1.72 -14.35 -4.21
N VAL A 81 1.52 -13.06 -4.48
CA VAL A 81 0.34 -12.31 -4.04
C VAL A 81 -0.93 -12.88 -4.67
N ALA A 82 -0.91 -13.18 -5.98
CA ALA A 82 -2.02 -13.81 -6.70
C ALA A 82 -2.41 -15.17 -6.08
N ASN A 83 -1.42 -16.01 -5.75
CA ASN A 83 -1.65 -17.29 -5.06
C ASN A 83 -2.39 -17.11 -3.73
N VAL A 84 -1.94 -16.14 -2.92
CA VAL A 84 -2.54 -15.87 -1.61
C VAL A 84 -3.96 -15.34 -1.77
N LEU A 85 -4.19 -14.38 -2.67
CA LEU A 85 -5.51 -13.84 -2.97
C LEU A 85 -6.47 -14.91 -3.45
N PHE A 86 -6.04 -15.74 -4.41
CA PHE A 86 -6.84 -16.83 -4.95
C PHE A 86 -7.21 -17.85 -3.87
N LYS A 87 -6.27 -18.21 -2.98
CA LYS A 87 -6.53 -19.10 -1.84
C LYS A 87 -7.65 -18.56 -0.95
N PHE A 88 -7.61 -17.28 -0.59
CA PHE A 88 -8.67 -16.66 0.21
C PHE A 88 -10.00 -16.57 -0.54
N LEU A 89 -9.96 -16.28 -1.84
CA LEU A 89 -11.16 -16.25 -2.68
C LEU A 89 -11.88 -17.61 -2.69
N ILE A 90 -11.14 -18.71 -2.86
CA ILE A 90 -11.70 -20.08 -2.80
C ILE A 90 -12.26 -20.38 -1.42
N LEU A 91 -11.53 -20.09 -0.34
CA LEU A 91 -12.01 -20.33 1.03
C LEU A 91 -13.31 -19.57 1.34
N LEU A 92 -13.44 -18.33 0.85
CA LEU A 92 -14.66 -17.55 0.98
C LEU A 92 -15.81 -18.09 0.12
N LYS A 93 -15.54 -18.49 -1.12
CA LYS A 93 -16.53 -19.12 -2.02
C LYS A 93 -17.05 -20.45 -1.46
N GLU A 94 -16.20 -21.23 -0.79
CA GLU A 94 -16.55 -22.48 -0.13
C GLU A 94 -17.21 -22.29 1.25
N GLY A 95 -17.28 -21.05 1.77
CA GLY A 95 -17.86 -20.75 3.08
C GLY A 95 -17.00 -21.21 4.27
N LYS A 96 -15.73 -21.54 4.05
CA LYS A 96 -14.78 -22.00 5.07
C LYS A 96 -14.19 -20.83 5.86
N THR A 97 -15.06 -20.09 6.54
CA THR A 97 -14.68 -18.88 7.31
C THR A 97 -13.66 -19.16 8.41
N ALA A 98 -13.71 -20.34 9.04
CA ALA A 98 -12.75 -20.73 10.09
C ALA A 98 -11.33 -20.92 9.53
N GLU A 99 -11.19 -21.60 8.39
CA GLU A 99 -9.89 -21.78 7.72
C GLU A 99 -9.36 -20.45 7.18
N CYS A 100 -10.27 -19.62 6.64
CA CYS A 100 -9.95 -18.26 6.21
C CYS A 100 -9.36 -17.43 7.35
N GLU A 101 -9.96 -17.47 8.55
CA GLU A 101 -9.44 -16.75 9.71
C GLU A 101 -8.07 -17.28 10.14
N ILE A 102 -7.89 -18.60 10.17
CA ILE A 102 -6.59 -19.21 10.50
C ILE A 102 -5.49 -18.77 9.53
N GLU A 103 -5.79 -18.76 8.23
CA GLU A 103 -4.86 -18.29 7.21
C GLU A 103 -4.62 -16.78 7.29
N PHE A 104 -5.64 -15.99 7.63
CA PHE A 104 -5.51 -14.55 7.84
C PHE A 104 -4.57 -14.23 9.01
N GLN A 105 -4.66 -14.99 10.11
CA GLN A 105 -3.78 -14.84 11.27
C GLN A 105 -2.32 -15.24 10.98
N LYS A 106 -2.05 -16.00 9.90
CA LYS A 106 -0.68 -16.31 9.45
C LYS A 106 -0.06 -15.20 8.62
N LEU A 107 -0.86 -14.29 8.08
CA LEU A 107 -0.32 -13.16 7.33
C LEU A 107 0.48 -12.27 8.28
N PRO A 108 1.64 -11.76 7.83
CA PRO A 108 2.39 -10.82 8.64
C PRO A 108 1.51 -9.60 8.96
N THR A 109 1.51 -9.20 10.23
CA THR A 109 0.89 -7.95 10.64
C THR A 109 1.79 -6.82 10.17
N ALA A 110 1.41 -6.11 9.11
CA ALA A 110 2.14 -4.92 8.69
C ALA A 110 2.18 -3.92 9.86
N ASN A 111 3.38 -3.62 10.36
CA ASN A 111 3.56 -2.67 11.48
C ASN A 111 3.16 -1.23 11.11
N THR A 112 2.94 -0.94 9.82
CA THR A 112 2.51 0.37 9.33
C THR A 112 1.55 0.16 8.16
N GLN A 113 0.27 0.49 8.38
CA GLN A 113 -0.72 0.53 7.31
C GLN A 113 -0.51 1.82 6.51
N TRP A 114 0.24 1.73 5.41
CA TRP A 114 0.56 2.87 4.55
C TRP A 114 -0.53 3.15 3.52
N LEU A 115 -1.31 2.12 3.16
CA LEU A 115 -2.39 2.19 2.18
C LEU A 115 -3.75 2.53 2.82
N ASN A 116 -3.87 2.40 4.14
CA ASN A 116 -5.12 2.48 4.88
C ASN A 116 -5.11 3.65 5.88
N GLN A 117 -5.04 4.88 5.37
CA GLN A 117 -5.74 5.95 6.07
C GLN A 117 -7.20 5.78 5.69
N GLN A 118 -7.95 5.04 6.50
CA GLN A 118 -9.40 5.07 6.43
C GLN A 118 -9.80 6.54 6.30
N SER A 119 -10.41 6.88 5.17
CA SER A 119 -11.34 7.98 5.08
C SER A 119 -12.35 7.74 6.20
N ARG A 120 -12.08 8.27 7.40
CA ARG A 120 -13.17 8.73 8.24
C ARG A 120 -13.86 9.73 7.34
N VAL A 121 -14.97 9.32 6.75
CA VAL A 121 -16.05 10.23 6.42
C VAL A 121 -16.27 10.98 7.73
N GLN A 122 -15.68 12.18 7.84
CA GLN A 122 -16.03 13.11 8.89
C GLN A 122 -17.52 13.33 8.66
N GLU A 123 -18.35 12.76 9.52
CA GLU A 123 -19.69 13.27 9.71
C GLU A 123 -19.54 14.78 9.86
N ILE A 124 -20.10 15.51 8.90
CA ILE A 124 -20.27 16.96 8.99
C ILE A 124 -21.18 17.19 10.19
N ARG A 125 -20.58 17.31 11.37
CA ARG A 125 -21.26 17.75 12.57
C ARG A 125 -21.24 19.27 12.54
N ASN A 126 -22.25 19.82 11.88
CA ASN A 126 -22.63 21.22 12.02
C ASN A 126 -22.66 21.58 13.51
N GLY A 127 -21.82 22.53 13.91
CA GLY A 127 -21.67 22.95 15.30
C GLY A 127 -20.66 24.08 15.43
N ASP A 128 -21.11 25.27 15.04
CA ASP A 128 -20.63 26.61 15.43
C ASP A 128 -19.80 26.67 16.73
N SER A 129 -18.56 27.20 16.68
CA SER A 129 -18.23 28.50 17.32
C SER A 129 -16.74 28.86 17.23
N SER A 130 -16.54 30.13 16.86
CA SER A 130 -15.35 31.01 16.94
C SER A 130 -14.35 30.76 18.09
N SER A 131 -13.05 30.81 17.80
CA SER A 131 -12.16 31.80 18.44
C SER A 131 -10.83 32.00 17.69
N ASP A 132 -10.59 33.27 17.44
CA ASP A 132 -9.44 34.00 16.92
C ASP A 132 -8.17 33.87 17.79
N SER A 133 -6.97 33.85 17.18
CA SER A 133 -5.77 34.57 17.65
C SER A 133 -4.62 34.47 16.62
N ASP A 134 -4.21 35.65 16.17
CA ASP A 134 -3.02 36.04 15.39
C ASP A 134 -1.65 35.73 16.06
N ASP A 135 -0.57 36.12 15.35
CA ASP A 135 0.86 36.29 15.70
C ASP A 135 1.80 35.15 15.22
N ASP A 136 2.44 35.24 14.04
CA ASP A 136 3.59 36.07 13.60
C ASP A 136 4.96 35.58 14.13
N ILE A 137 5.84 35.20 13.20
CA ILE A 137 7.28 35.55 13.10
C ILE A 137 8.14 34.40 12.53
N SER A 138 8.70 34.64 11.34
CA SER A 138 9.82 33.90 10.75
C SER A 138 11.11 34.13 11.53
N PRO A 139 12.01 33.14 11.56
CA PRO A 139 13.44 33.44 11.53
C PRO A 139 14.13 32.78 10.34
N GLU A 140 14.55 33.62 9.39
CA GLU A 140 15.65 33.35 8.48
C GLU A 140 16.93 33.13 9.28
N THR A 141 17.68 32.06 9.01
CA THR A 141 19.12 31.98 9.32
C THR A 141 19.84 31.07 8.30
N PRO A 142 21.13 31.34 8.03
CA PRO A 142 21.71 31.32 6.70
C PRO A 142 22.47 30.02 6.37
N MET A 143 22.60 29.76 5.06
CA MET A 143 23.53 28.79 4.49
C MET A 143 24.97 29.07 4.93
N GLU A 144 25.64 28.11 5.57
CA GLU A 144 27.09 28.14 5.78
C GLU A 144 27.72 26.76 5.48
N ASP A 145 28.46 26.76 4.37
CA ASP A 145 29.71 26.07 4.03
C ASP A 145 29.90 24.55 4.19
N ASP A 146 30.09 23.92 3.02
CA ASP A 146 30.93 22.76 2.73
C ASP A 146 32.29 22.77 3.48
N GLY A 147 32.40 21.94 4.51
CA GLY A 147 33.66 21.61 5.18
C GLY A 147 34.08 20.16 4.94
N TRP A 148 34.73 19.87 3.81
CA TRP A 148 35.33 18.55 3.55
C TRP A 148 36.41 18.21 4.60
N ILE A 149 36.26 17.06 5.27
CA ILE A 149 37.21 16.55 6.25
C ILE A 149 38.39 15.84 5.58
N GLU A 150 39.58 16.45 5.62
CA GLU A 150 40.82 15.87 5.09
C GLU A 150 41.37 14.78 6.04
N VAL A 151 41.31 13.51 5.62
CA VAL A 151 41.95 12.38 6.32
C VAL A 151 43.44 12.29 5.99
N LYS A 152 44.31 12.68 6.93
CA LYS A 152 45.77 12.50 6.80
C LYS A 152 46.18 11.06 7.12
N GLY A 153 46.66 10.36 6.08
CA GLY A 153 47.20 9.01 6.16
C GLY A 153 48.46 8.88 7.03
N ARG A 154 48.47 7.84 7.87
CA ARG A 154 49.52 7.52 8.85
C ARG A 154 50.74 6.92 8.14
N LYS A 155 51.89 7.61 8.14
CA LYS A 155 53.17 7.04 7.64
C LYS A 155 54.02 6.51 8.79
N LYS A 156 54.28 5.21 8.73
CA LYS A 156 55.11 4.40 9.64
C LYS A 156 56.58 4.51 9.21
N ARG A 157 57.48 4.86 10.13
CA ARG A 157 58.90 4.50 10.09
C ARG A 157 59.32 4.11 11.49
#